data_AF-A0A7V9HH43-F1
#
_entry.id   AF-A0A7V9HH43-F1
#
_cell.length_a   1.000
_cell.length_b   1.000
_cell.length_c   1.000
_cell.angle_alpha   90.00
_cell.angle_beta   90.00
_cell.angle_gamma   90.00
#
_symmetry.space_group_name_H-M   'P 1'
#
loop_
_entity.id
_entity.type
_entity.pdbx_description
1 polymer ?
#
loop_
_entity_poly.entity_id
_entity_poly.type
_entity_poly.pdbx_seq_one_letter_code
_entity_poly.pdbx_strand_id
1 'polypeptide(L)'
;MTERLQEAISHIHEPWGGALCLDFANSIEPRGGPPPFALPPGFVARDELTSYLGLVAWAVRLNQLSPATGAALLHTAGSNQDGARRVLARGLTLREAIYRAFAAVARGERVAASDLARLHGEHTEA
;
A
#
# COMPACT_ATOMS: atom_id res chain seq x y z
N MET A 1 -11.87 -13.14 13.84
CA MET A 1 -11.64 -12.47 12.55
C MET A 1 -12.99 -12.30 11.87
N THR A 2 -13.32 -11.11 11.35
CA THR A 2 -14.63 -10.88 10.70
C THR A 2 -14.63 -11.46 9.27
N GLU A 3 -15.78 -11.90 8.78
CA GLU A 3 -15.91 -12.43 7.40
C GLU A 3 -15.43 -11.44 6.34
N ARG A 4 -15.77 -10.16 6.51
CA ARG A 4 -15.31 -9.07 5.63
C ARG A 4 -13.79 -8.90 5.59
N LEU A 5 -13.09 -9.13 6.71
CA LEU A 5 -11.62 -9.06 6.74
C LEU A 5 -11.01 -10.27 6.05
N GLN A 6 -11.58 -11.46 6.24
CA GLN A 6 -11.12 -12.67 5.56
C GLN A 6 -11.31 -12.59 4.04
N GLU A 7 -12.47 -12.10 3.60
CA GLU A 7 -12.75 -11.84 2.19
C GLU A 7 -11.78 -10.80 1.61
N ALA A 8 -11.51 -9.71 2.32
CA ALA A 8 -10.53 -8.72 1.84
C ALA A 8 -9.13 -9.32 1.72
N ILE A 9 -8.70 -10.16 2.68
CA ILE A 9 -7.40 -10.84 2.65
C ILE A 9 -7.28 -11.78 1.44
N SER A 10 -8.35 -12.49 1.06
CA SER A 10 -8.30 -13.42 -0.09
C SER A 10 -8.11 -12.72 -1.44
N HIS A 11 -8.35 -11.41 -1.51
CA HIS A 11 -8.12 -10.60 -2.71
C HIS A 11 -6.72 -9.95 -2.75
N ILE A 12 -5.93 -10.08 -1.68
CA ILE A 12 -4.55 -9.57 -1.64
C ILE A 12 -3.61 -10.58 -2.30
N HIS A 13 -2.85 -10.12 -3.31
CA HIS A 13 -1.92 -10.97 -4.02
C HIS A 13 -0.68 -11.26 -3.17
N GLU A 14 0.02 -12.36 -3.51
CA GLU A 14 1.29 -12.67 -2.85
C GLU A 14 2.30 -11.55 -3.11
N PRO A 15 2.92 -10.96 -2.08
CA PRO A 15 4.02 -10.02 -2.23
C PRO A 15 5.22 -10.68 -2.90
N TRP A 16 5.91 -9.95 -3.78
CA TRP A 16 6.99 -10.47 -4.62
C TRP A 16 8.20 -9.53 -4.72
N GLY A 17 8.16 -8.37 -4.07
CA GLY A 17 9.25 -7.40 -4.03
C GLY A 17 10.38 -7.75 -3.07
N GLY A 18 10.18 -8.72 -2.16
CA GLY A 18 11.20 -9.22 -1.23
C GLY A 18 11.61 -8.22 -0.13
N ALA A 19 10.99 -7.03 -0.12
CA ALA A 19 11.16 -6.01 0.89
C ALA A 19 9.82 -5.28 1.10
N LEU A 20 9.43 -5.06 2.35
CA LEU A 20 8.11 -4.53 2.71
C LEU A 20 7.77 -3.21 2.00
N CYS A 21 8.75 -2.32 1.83
CA CYS A 21 8.53 -1.04 1.14
C CYS A 21 8.25 -1.23 -0.36
N LEU A 22 8.90 -2.20 -1.01
CA LEU A 22 8.63 -2.55 -2.41
C LEU A 22 7.27 -3.24 -2.53
N ASP A 23 6.95 -4.16 -1.63
CA ASP A 23 5.64 -4.81 -1.61
C ASP A 23 4.50 -3.80 -1.38
N PHE A 24 4.72 -2.80 -0.54
CA PHE A 24 3.77 -1.72 -0.30
C PHE A 24 3.58 -0.84 -1.53
N ALA A 25 4.68 -0.45 -2.18
CA ALA A 25 4.64 0.28 -3.45
C ALA A 25 3.93 -0.52 -4.55
N ASN A 26 4.07 -1.85 -4.55
CA ASN A 26 3.47 -2.75 -5.54
C ASN A 26 2.06 -3.26 -5.16
N SER A 27 1.41 -2.65 -4.16
CA SER A 27 -0.03 -2.85 -3.89
C SER A 27 -0.95 -2.27 -4.96
N ILE A 28 -0.40 -1.53 -5.93
CA ILE A 28 -1.09 -1.11 -7.15
C ILE A 28 -0.22 -1.45 -8.37
N GLU A 29 -0.83 -2.08 -9.37
CA GLU A 29 -0.19 -2.45 -10.62
C GLU A 29 -1.15 -2.32 -11.81
N PRO A 30 -0.65 -2.01 -13.02
CA PRO A 30 0.76 -1.78 -13.32
C PRO A 30 1.21 -0.40 -12.82
N ARG A 31 2.49 -0.29 -12.47
CA ARG A 31 3.14 1.00 -12.19
C ARG A 31 3.72 1.56 -13.48
N GLY A 32 3.42 2.82 -13.82
CA GLY A 32 4.07 3.55 -14.92
C GLY A 32 3.33 3.65 -16.26
N GLY A 33 2.09 3.14 -16.39
CA GLY A 33 1.35 3.17 -17.67
C GLY A 33 2.02 2.37 -18.80
N PRO A 34 1.33 2.03 -19.91
CA PRO A 34 2.00 1.46 -21.09
C PRO A 34 2.61 2.64 -21.88
N PRO A 35 3.92 2.72 -22.23
CA PRO A 35 4.72 1.79 -23.06
C PRO A 35 6.19 1.57 -22.57
N PRO A 36 7.01 0.66 -23.19
CA PRO A 36 6.92 0.15 -24.57
C PRO A 36 6.12 -1.14 -24.74
N PHE A 37 5.65 -1.76 -23.66
CA PHE A 37 4.84 -2.97 -23.75
C PHE A 37 3.40 -2.61 -23.42
N ALA A 38 2.51 -2.73 -24.41
CA ALA A 38 1.08 -2.79 -24.14
C ALA A 38 0.83 -3.91 -23.12
N LEU A 39 -0.02 -3.67 -22.12
CA LEU A 39 -0.39 -4.71 -21.17
C LEU A 39 -0.98 -5.90 -21.95
N PRO A 40 -0.73 -7.15 -21.52
CA PRO A 40 -1.31 -8.31 -22.16
C PRO A 40 -2.85 -8.19 -22.27
N PRO A 41 -3.47 -8.71 -23.35
CA PRO A 41 -4.92 -8.80 -23.42
C PRO A 41 -5.49 -9.49 -22.17
N GLY A 42 -6.48 -8.86 -21.53
CA GLY A 42 -7.07 -9.37 -20.28
C GLY A 42 -6.34 -8.98 -19.00
N PHE A 43 -5.27 -8.18 -19.06
CA PHE A 43 -4.65 -7.63 -17.85
C PHE A 43 -5.61 -6.63 -17.17
N VAL A 44 -5.89 -6.87 -15.89
CA VAL A 44 -6.72 -5.98 -15.06
C VAL A 44 -5.80 -5.22 -14.11
N ALA A 45 -5.85 -3.89 -14.17
CA ALA A 45 -5.15 -3.07 -13.18
C ALA A 45 -5.73 -3.32 -11.79
N ARG A 46 -4.85 -3.46 -10.80
CA ARG A 46 -5.19 -3.72 -9.41
C ARG A 46 -4.74 -2.56 -8.55
N ASP A 47 -5.58 -2.12 -7.61
CA ASP A 47 -5.18 -1.31 -6.47
C ASP A 47 -5.80 -1.94 -5.22
N GLU A 48 -4.95 -2.53 -4.37
CA GLU A 48 -5.35 -3.24 -3.16
C GLU A 48 -5.67 -2.29 -2.00
N LEU A 49 -5.24 -1.03 -2.08
CA LEU A 49 -5.34 -0.05 -0.98
C LEU A 49 -6.40 1.03 -1.26
N THR A 50 -7.50 0.67 -1.92
CA THR A 50 -8.61 1.60 -2.21
C THR A 50 -9.47 1.94 -0.99
N SER A 51 -9.26 1.26 0.13
CA SER A 51 -9.99 1.49 1.38
C SER A 51 -9.14 1.19 2.61
N TYR A 52 -9.55 1.69 3.78
CA TYR A 52 -8.90 1.36 5.06
C TYR A 52 -8.99 -0.15 5.37
N LEU A 53 -10.09 -0.80 4.95
CA LEU A 53 -10.21 -2.26 5.00
C LEU A 53 -9.12 -2.94 4.16
N GLY A 54 -8.90 -2.48 2.93
CA GLY A 54 -7.83 -2.96 2.06
C GLY A 54 -6.45 -2.80 2.70
N LEU A 55 -6.17 -1.65 3.30
CA LEU A 55 -4.92 -1.40 4.02
C LEU A 55 -4.70 -2.36 5.21
N VAL A 56 -5.73 -2.57 6.03
CA VAL A 56 -5.65 -3.52 7.15
C VAL A 56 -5.51 -4.96 6.65
N ALA A 57 -6.27 -5.35 5.63
CA ALA A 57 -6.20 -6.69 5.03
C ALA A 57 -4.80 -6.97 4.45
N TRP A 58 -4.24 -6.00 3.72
CA TRP A 58 -2.88 -6.07 3.19
C TRP A 58 -1.85 -6.25 4.30
N ALA A 59 -1.91 -5.43 5.37
CA ALA A 59 -0.99 -5.53 6.49
C ALA A 59 -1.09 -6.86 7.25
N VAL A 60 -2.31 -7.43 7.39
CA VAL A 60 -2.51 -8.76 7.97
C VAL A 60 -1.95 -9.84 7.05
N ARG A 61 -2.19 -9.76 5.74
CA ARG A 61 -1.68 -10.72 4.74
C ARG A 61 -0.15 -10.81 4.73
N LEU A 62 0.52 -9.68 4.96
CA LEU A 62 1.98 -9.58 5.05
C LEU A 62 2.53 -9.84 6.47
N ASN A 63 1.68 -10.30 7.41
CA ASN A 63 2.02 -10.56 8.81
C ASN A 63 2.58 -9.33 9.56
N GLN A 64 2.31 -8.11 9.08
CA GLN A 64 2.66 -6.87 9.79
C GLN A 64 1.65 -6.55 10.89
N LEU A 65 0.45 -7.10 10.80
CA LEU A 65 -0.55 -7.08 11.85
C LEU A 65 -1.07 -8.50 12.12
N SER A 66 -1.34 -8.81 13.38
CA SER A 66 -2.09 -10.03 13.69
C SER A 66 -3.57 -9.87 13.26
N PRO A 67 -4.26 -10.96 12.88
CA PRO A 67 -5.69 -10.90 12.54
C PRO A 67 -6.57 -10.30 13.64
N ALA A 68 -6.18 -10.50 14.91
CA ALA A 68 -6.87 -9.92 16.06
C ALA A 68 -6.72 -8.39 16.09
N THR A 69 -5.50 -7.89 15.86
CA THR A 69 -5.22 -6.45 15.77
C THR A 69 -5.96 -5.82 14.58
N GLY A 70 -5.94 -6.47 13.42
CA GLY A 70 -6.69 -6.02 12.25
C GLY A 70 -8.20 -5.89 12.52
N ALA A 71 -8.80 -6.90 13.16
CA ALA A 71 -10.21 -6.84 13.53
C ALA A 71 -10.53 -5.70 14.52
N ALA A 72 -9.67 -5.49 15.52
CA ALA A 72 -9.82 -4.40 16.48
C ALA A 72 -9.72 -3.01 15.82
N LEU A 73 -8.78 -2.82 14.90
CA LEU A 73 -8.64 -1.57 14.14
C LEU A 73 -9.88 -1.27 13.28
N LEU A 74 -10.46 -2.29 12.65
CA LEU A 74 -11.68 -2.13 11.86
C LEU A 74 -12.90 -1.81 12.72
N HIS A 75 -13.01 -2.40 13.91
CA HIS A 75 -14.05 -2.04 14.88
C HIS A 75 -13.94 -0.56 15.28
N THR A 76 -12.73 -0.11 15.64
CA THR A 76 -12.47 1.30 15.99
C THR A 76 -12.73 2.25 14.82
N ALA A 77 -12.41 1.84 13.59
CA ALA A 77 -12.70 2.64 12.39
C ALA A 77 -14.22 2.85 12.18
N GLY A 78 -15.06 1.95 12.70
CA GLY A 78 -16.52 2.09 12.66
C GLY A 78 -17.03 3.32 13.41
N SER A 79 -16.40 3.66 14.54
CA SER A 79 -16.72 4.85 15.35
C SER A 79 -15.83 6.07 15.05
N ASN A 80 -14.71 5.89 14.35
CA ASN A 80 -13.79 6.96 13.95
C ASN A 80 -13.42 6.87 12.46
N GLN A 81 -14.41 7.12 11.61
CA GLN A 81 -14.25 7.04 10.14
C GLN A 81 -13.24 8.05 9.61
N ASP A 82 -13.20 9.26 10.17
CA ASP A 82 -12.28 10.30 9.72
C ASP A 82 -10.82 9.96 10.08
N GLY A 83 -10.59 9.32 11.23
CA GLY A 83 -9.29 8.76 11.57
C GLY A 83 -8.82 7.73 10.55
N ALA A 84 -9.69 6.77 10.20
CA ALA A 84 -9.40 5.75 9.20
C ALA A 84 -9.10 6.35 7.81
N ARG A 85 -9.86 7.36 7.38
CA ARG A 85 -9.61 8.09 6.12
C ARG A 85 -8.27 8.82 6.14
N ARG A 86 -7.91 9.47 7.25
CA ARG A 86 -6.61 10.15 7.39
C ARG A 86 -5.45 9.16 7.31
N VAL A 87 -5.55 8.02 8.00
CA VAL A 87 -4.50 6.98 7.94
C VAL A 87 -4.36 6.42 6.54
N LEU A 88 -5.47 6.14 5.86
CA LEU A 88 -5.44 5.69 4.46
C LEU A 88 -4.75 6.72 3.56
N ALA A 89 -5.14 8.00 3.65
CA ALA A 89 -4.57 9.07 2.84
C ALA A 89 -3.06 9.24 3.09
N ARG A 90 -2.61 9.15 4.35
CA ARG A 90 -1.19 9.14 4.72
C ARG A 90 -0.47 7.94 4.10
N GLY A 91 -1.02 6.74 4.25
CA GLY A 91 -0.47 5.51 3.68
C GLY A 91 -0.32 5.58 2.16
N LEU A 92 -1.34 6.06 1.45
CA LEU A 92 -1.28 6.26 0.00
C LEU A 92 -0.21 7.30 -0.39
N THR A 93 -0.10 8.40 0.36
CA THR A 93 0.94 9.41 0.11
C THR A 93 2.35 8.83 0.28
N LEU A 94 2.56 8.04 1.34
CA LEU A 94 3.81 7.33 1.59
C LEU A 94 4.11 6.31 0.48
N ARG A 95 3.11 5.53 0.07
CA ARG A 95 3.21 4.56 -1.03
C ARG A 95 3.76 5.21 -2.29
N GLU A 96 3.22 6.37 -2.66
CA GLU A 96 3.64 7.07 -3.87
C GLU A 96 5.05 7.71 -3.74
N ALA A 97 5.44 8.16 -2.54
CA ALA A 97 6.79 8.64 -2.30
C ALA A 97 7.84 7.50 -2.42
N ILE A 98 7.53 6.33 -1.85
CA ILE A 98 8.37 5.13 -1.98
C ILE A 98 8.51 4.74 -3.46
N TYR A 99 7.39 4.67 -4.19
CA TYR A 99 7.40 4.35 -5.62
C TYR A 99 8.27 5.32 -6.42
N ARG A 100 8.07 6.64 -6.26
CA ARG A 100 8.86 7.65 -7.00
C ARG A 100 10.35 7.57 -6.67
N ALA A 101 10.70 7.34 -5.40
CA ALA A 101 12.08 7.18 -5.00
C ALA A 101 12.74 5.98 -5.68
N PHE A 102 12.11 4.80 -5.62
CA PHE A 102 12.65 3.61 -6.29
C PHE A 102 12.65 3.74 -7.82
N ALA A 103 11.64 4.37 -8.41
CA ALA A 103 11.58 4.59 -9.85
C ALA A 103 12.70 5.52 -10.33
N ALA A 104 13.03 6.58 -9.58
CA ALA A 104 14.16 7.45 -9.88
C ALA A 104 15.48 6.67 -9.79
N VAL A 105 15.69 5.91 -8.71
CA VAL A 105 16.90 5.08 -8.53
C VAL A 105 17.05 4.08 -9.68
N ALA A 106 15.97 3.39 -10.07
CA ALA A 106 15.98 2.42 -11.17
C ALA A 106 16.31 3.07 -12.53
N ARG A 107 15.99 4.35 -12.72
CA ARG A 107 16.37 5.13 -13.91
C ARG A 107 17.74 5.80 -13.82
N GLY A 108 18.48 5.63 -12.72
CA GLY A 108 19.74 6.33 -12.47
C GLY A 108 19.56 7.84 -12.22
N GLU A 109 18.35 8.26 -11.87
CA GLU A 109 18.00 9.65 -11.57
C GLU A 109 18.17 9.96 -10.07
N ARG A 110 18.30 11.25 -9.76
CA ARG A 110 18.30 11.71 -8.36
C ARG A 110 16.87 11.69 -7.81
N VAL A 111 16.69 11.12 -6.62
CA VAL A 111 15.42 11.18 -5.88
C VAL A 111 15.11 12.63 -5.50
N ALA A 112 13.85 13.05 -5.70
CA ALA A 112 13.39 14.37 -5.31
C ALA A 112 13.53 14.60 -3.79
N ALA A 113 14.02 15.77 -3.39
CA ALA A 113 14.20 16.11 -1.98
C ALA A 113 12.88 16.06 -1.18
N SER A 114 11.76 16.40 -1.81
CA SER A 114 10.42 16.31 -1.22
C SER A 114 9.99 14.87 -0.91
N ASP A 115 10.34 13.91 -1.78
CA ASP A 115 10.07 12.49 -1.54
C ASP A 115 10.95 11.96 -0.40
N LEU A 116 12.24 12.31 -0.36
CA LEU A 116 13.12 11.96 0.75
C LEU A 116 12.65 12.56 2.08
N ALA A 117 12.25 13.83 2.08
CA ALA A 117 11.72 14.49 3.29
C ALA A 117 10.43 13.82 3.77
N ARG A 118 9.56 13.37 2.86
CA ARG A 118 8.35 12.62 3.21
C ARG A 118 8.69 11.28 3.87
N LEU A 119 9.61 10.51 3.28
CA LEU A 119 10.05 9.24 3.84
C LEU A 119 10.66 9.43 5.23
N HIS A 120 11.46 10.47 5.41
CA HIS A 120 12.04 10.80 6.70
C HIS A 120 10.98 11.17 7.73
N GLY A 121 10.02 12.03 7.38
CA GLY A 121 8.95 12.44 8.28
C GLY A 121 8.12 11.27 8.80
N GLU A 122 7.69 10.36 7.91
CA GLU A 122 6.93 9.17 8.29
C GLU A 122 7.75 8.19 9.14
N HIS A 123 9.08 8.13 8.96
CA HIS A 123 9.96 7.32 9.81
C HIS A 123 10.11 7.89 11.23
N THR A 124 10.18 9.21 11.36
CA THR A 124 10.39 9.88 12.66
C THR A 124 9.12 10.04 13.50
N GLU A 125 7.94 9.91 12.88
CA GLU A 125 6.64 9.92 13.57
C GLU A 125 6.21 8.54 14.10
N ALA A 126 6.95 7.47 13.75
CA ALA A 126 6.71 6.09 14.18
C ALA A 126 7.47 5.73 15.46
#